data_AF-A0A1H4XS79-F1
#
_entry.id   AF-A0A1H4XS79-F1
#
_cell.length_a   1.000
_cell.length_b   1.000
_cell.length_c   1.000
_cell.angle_alpha   90.00
_cell.angle_beta   90.00
_cell.angle_gamma   90.00
#
_symmetry.space_group_name_H-M   'P 1'
#
loop_
_entity.id
_entity.type
_entity.pdbx_description
1 polymer ?
#
loop_
_entity_poly.entity_id
_entity_poly.type
_entity_poly.pdbx_seq_one_letter_code
_entity_poly.pdbx_strand_id
1 'polypeptide(L)'
;MIRRLASSRRLAPLLLLLLPLFLLDTGSLVTTVALAATAAAGSALVVCALLAARSAPAVPPTRVRTALRDRARRTAFLPQRDPDASGRRRPRAPGHALPATAA
;
A
#
# COMPACT_ATOMS: atom_id res chain seq x y z
N MET A 1 -11.49 -17.66 0.50
CA MET A 1 -11.22 -16.87 -0.74
C MET A 1 -9.79 -16.99 -1.26
N ILE A 2 -8.74 -16.86 -0.43
CA ILE A 2 -7.32 -16.85 -0.86
C ILE A 2 -6.89 -18.11 -1.67
N ARG A 3 -7.41 -19.30 -1.33
CA ARG A 3 -7.14 -20.54 -2.08
C ARG A 3 -7.72 -20.55 -3.51
N ARG A 4 -8.85 -19.87 -3.76
CA ARG A 4 -9.47 -19.81 -5.11
C ARG A 4 -8.66 -18.95 -6.08
N LEU A 5 -8.03 -17.88 -5.58
CA LEU A 5 -7.10 -17.07 -6.38
C LEU A 5 -5.81 -17.82 -6.75
N ALA A 6 -5.41 -18.82 -5.97
CA ALA A 6 -4.22 -19.63 -6.30
C ALA A 6 -4.45 -20.55 -7.51
N SER A 7 -5.70 -20.98 -7.75
CA SER A 7 -6.06 -21.76 -8.94
C SER A 7 -6.09 -20.91 -10.21
N SER A 8 -6.59 -19.66 -10.13
CA SER A 8 -6.59 -18.73 -11.28
C SER A 8 -5.18 -18.28 -11.66
N ARG A 9 -4.24 -18.22 -10.70
CA ARG A 9 -2.82 -17.94 -10.97
C ARG A 9 -2.16 -18.97 -11.90
N ARG A 10 -2.64 -20.21 -11.94
CA ARG A 10 -2.10 -21.25 -12.84
C ARG A 10 -2.65 -21.13 -14.26
N LEU A 11 -3.86 -20.58 -14.41
CA LEU A 11 -4.51 -20.37 -15.70
C LEU A 11 -4.03 -19.08 -16.39
N ALA A 12 -3.61 -18.08 -15.62
CA ALA A 12 -3.08 -16.83 -16.15
C ALA A 12 -1.89 -16.99 -17.14
N PRO A 13 -0.83 -17.77 -16.84
CA PRO A 13 0.27 -17.96 -17.80
C PRO A 13 -0.17 -18.78 -19.03
N LEU A 14 -1.09 -19.73 -18.86
CA LEU A 14 -1.65 -20.52 -19.96
C LEU A 14 -2.41 -19.60 -20.94
N LEU A 15 -3.27 -18.72 -20.42
CA LEU A 15 -4.01 -17.74 -21.21
C LEU A 15 -3.06 -16.75 -21.92
N LEU A 16 -2.02 -16.28 -21.22
CA LEU A 16 -1.03 -15.36 -21.78
C LEU A 16 -0.22 -16.00 -22.92
N LEU A 17 -0.05 -17.32 -22.92
CA LEU A 17 0.63 -18.06 -23.98
C LEU A 17 -0.31 -18.39 -25.16
N LEU A 18 -1.54 -18.82 -24.89
CA LEU A 18 -2.50 -19.22 -25.93
C LEU A 18 -3.08 -18.04 -26.72
N LEU A 19 -3.31 -16.90 -26.07
CA LEU A 19 -3.87 -15.71 -26.72
C LEU A 19 -3.03 -15.20 -27.91
N PRO A 20 -1.69 -15.05 -27.79
CA PRO A 20 -0.88 -14.63 -28.92
C PRO A 20 -0.74 -15.69 -30.01
N LEU A 21 -0.76 -16.99 -29.66
CA LEU A 21 -0.77 -18.09 -30.62
C LEU A 21 -2.02 -18.08 -31.51
N PHE A 22 -3.19 -17.79 -30.93
CA PHE A 22 -4.45 -17.68 -31.66
C PHE A 22 -4.52 -16.41 -32.55
N LEU A 23 -3.90 -15.31 -32.10
CA LEU A 23 -3.83 -14.06 -32.88
C LEU A 23 -2.79 -14.10 -34.00
N LEU A 24 -1.74 -14.93 -33.89
CA LEU A 24 -0.72 -15.09 -34.93
C LEU A 24 -1.30 -15.68 -36.22
N ASP A 25 -2.31 -16.54 -36.11
CA ASP A 25 -2.95 -17.23 -37.23
C ASP A 25 -3.85 -16.30 -38.09
N THR A 26 -4.09 -15.07 -37.62
CA THR A 26 -5.05 -14.12 -38.23
C THR A 26 -4.43 -12.78 -38.65
N GLY A 27 -3.12 -12.56 -38.47
CA GLY A 27 -2.51 -11.21 -38.51
C GLY A 27 -1.40 -10.98 -39.56
N SER A 28 -1.22 -9.72 -39.97
CA SER A 28 -0.10 -9.21 -40.78
C SER A 28 1.23 -9.26 -40.03
N LEU A 29 2.37 -9.34 -40.72
CA LEU A 29 3.72 -9.36 -40.12
C LEU A 29 3.92 -8.25 -39.06
N VAL A 30 3.40 -7.05 -39.31
CA VAL A 30 3.47 -5.93 -38.35
C VAL A 30 2.71 -6.23 -37.06
N THR A 31 1.53 -6.83 -37.14
CA THR A 31 0.75 -7.20 -35.96
C THR A 31 1.40 -8.35 -35.21
N THR A 32 2.03 -9.30 -35.91
CA THR A 32 2.78 -10.39 -35.25
C THR A 32 3.99 -9.87 -34.48
N VAL A 33 4.74 -8.91 -35.04
CA VAL A 33 5.93 -8.32 -34.38
C VAL A 33 5.51 -7.47 -33.17
N ALA A 34 4.49 -6.63 -33.31
CA ALA A 34 4.00 -5.82 -32.19
C ALA A 34 3.47 -6.70 -31.04
N LEU A 35 2.80 -7.79 -31.38
CA LEU A 35 2.30 -8.77 -30.40
C LEU A 35 3.45 -9.53 -29.73
N ALA A 36 4.45 -9.98 -30.50
CA ALA A 36 5.63 -10.65 -29.97
C ALA A 36 6.42 -9.74 -29.02
N ALA A 37 6.60 -8.46 -29.37
CA ALA A 37 7.25 -7.48 -28.50
C ALA A 37 6.47 -7.26 -27.20
N THR A 38 5.14 -7.15 -27.28
CA THR A 38 4.28 -6.97 -26.10
C THR A 38 4.29 -8.22 -25.21
N ALA A 39 4.27 -9.42 -25.79
CA ALA A 39 4.36 -10.68 -25.06
C ALA A 39 5.72 -10.85 -24.38
N ALA A 40 6.82 -10.46 -25.05
CA ALA A 40 8.17 -10.48 -24.47
C ALA A 40 8.31 -9.48 -23.31
N ALA A 41 7.80 -8.25 -23.46
CA ALA A 41 7.79 -7.28 -22.37
C ALA A 41 6.91 -7.76 -21.19
N GLY A 42 5.74 -8.32 -21.49
CA GLY A 42 4.84 -8.88 -20.49
C GLY A 42 5.47 -10.04 -19.72
N SER A 43 6.15 -10.97 -20.40
CA SER A 43 6.81 -12.11 -19.76
C SER A 43 7.97 -11.66 -18.87
N ALA A 44 8.78 -10.69 -19.32
CA ALA A 44 9.83 -10.09 -18.53
C ALA A 44 9.29 -9.43 -17.24
N LEU A 45 8.20 -8.66 -17.36
CA LEU A 45 7.54 -8.05 -16.19
C LEU A 45 6.98 -9.10 -15.22
N VAL A 46 6.36 -10.17 -15.71
CA VAL A 46 5.87 -11.27 -14.87
C VAL A 46 7.02 -11.94 -14.13
N VAL A 47 8.13 -12.23 -14.83
CA VAL A 47 9.34 -12.78 -14.18
C VAL A 47 9.82 -11.83 -13.10
N CYS A 48 10.02 -10.54 -13.40
CA CYS A 48 10.43 -9.54 -12.41
C CYS A 48 9.48 -9.47 -11.20
N ALA A 49 8.17 -9.53 -11.41
CA ALA A 49 7.19 -9.55 -10.34
C ALA A 49 7.28 -10.82 -9.48
N LEU A 50 7.51 -11.99 -10.10
CA LEU A 50 7.74 -13.25 -9.37
C LEU A 50 9.05 -13.21 -8.58
N LEU A 51 10.11 -12.64 -9.15
CA LEU A 51 11.39 -12.40 -8.48
C LEU A 51 11.21 -11.50 -7.25
N ALA A 52 10.47 -10.40 -7.39
CA ALA A 52 10.18 -9.48 -6.30
C ALA A 52 9.31 -10.13 -5.22
N ALA A 53 8.32 -10.93 -5.61
CA ALA A 53 7.44 -11.63 -4.68
C ALA A 53 8.19 -12.70 -3.87
N ARG A 54 9.10 -13.44 -4.49
CA ARG A 54 9.92 -14.47 -3.80
C ARG A 54 11.04 -13.87 -2.94
N SER A 55 11.49 -12.65 -3.23
CA SER A 55 12.47 -11.94 -2.40
C SER A 55 11.87 -11.32 -1.14
N ALA A 56 10.55 -11.24 -1.03
CA ALA A 56 9.90 -10.75 0.17
C ALA A 56 10.16 -11.71 1.35
N PRO A 57 10.74 -11.26 2.47
CA PRO A 57 10.99 -12.12 3.62
C PRO A 57 9.70 -12.76 4.14
N ALA A 58 9.74 -14.07 4.43
CA ALA A 58 8.62 -14.76 5.05
C ALA A 58 8.47 -14.29 6.50
N VAL A 59 7.53 -13.39 6.74
CA VAL A 59 7.25 -12.83 8.07
C VAL A 59 6.05 -13.54 8.68
N PRO A 60 6.14 -14.07 9.92
CA PRO A 60 4.98 -14.67 10.57
C PRO A 60 3.86 -13.62 10.74
N PRO A 61 2.59 -13.98 10.53
CA PRO A 61 1.48 -13.03 10.54
C PRO A 61 1.33 -12.31 11.89
N THR A 62 1.78 -12.93 12.98
CA THR A 62 1.85 -12.32 14.31
C THR A 62 2.79 -11.12 14.34
N ARG A 63 3.93 -11.15 13.63
CA ARG A 63 4.90 -10.04 13.59
C ARG A 63 4.35 -8.81 12.86
N VAL A 64 3.53 -9.01 11.83
CA VAL A 64 2.82 -7.89 11.16
C VAL A 64 1.84 -7.25 12.13
N ARG A 65 1.06 -8.06 12.86
CA ARG A 65 0.10 -7.56 13.84
C ARG A 65 0.78 -6.86 15.01
N THR A 66 1.89 -7.38 15.52
CA THR A 66 2.63 -6.72 16.61
C THR A 66 3.30 -5.46 16.13
N ALA A 67 3.91 -5.43 14.95
CA ALA A 67 4.49 -4.22 14.37
C ALA A 67 3.45 -3.13 14.12
N LEU A 68 2.25 -3.51 13.64
CA LEU A 68 1.15 -2.57 13.45
C LEU A 68 0.62 -2.04 14.79
N ARG A 69 0.48 -2.91 15.79
CA ARG A 69 0.04 -2.52 17.14
C ARG A 69 1.08 -1.64 17.85
N ASP A 70 2.36 -1.90 17.63
CA ASP A 70 3.48 -1.12 18.15
C ASP A 70 3.56 0.26 17.47
N ARG A 71 3.40 0.32 16.14
CA ARG A 71 3.24 1.58 15.40
C ARG A 71 2.03 2.36 15.89
N ALA A 72 0.88 1.70 16.06
CA ALA A 72 -0.32 2.32 16.55
C ALA A 72 -0.12 2.89 17.96
N ARG A 73 0.58 2.20 18.87
CA ARG A 73 0.93 2.75 20.20
C ARG A 73 1.83 3.98 20.11
N ARG A 74 2.83 3.97 19.21
CA ARG A 74 3.73 5.11 19.00
C ARG A 74 3.03 6.35 18.45
N THR A 75 1.92 6.18 17.74
CA THR A 75 1.13 7.28 17.16
C THR A 75 -0.26 7.45 17.78
N ALA A 76 -0.59 6.66 18.82
CA ALA A 76 -1.90 6.68 19.47
C ALA A 76 -2.10 7.98 20.25
N PHE A 77 -1.00 8.55 20.72
CA PHE A 77 -0.99 9.85 21.36
C PHE A 77 -0.65 10.88 20.29
N LEU A 78 -1.58 11.80 20.01
CA LEU A 78 -1.16 13.11 19.54
C LEU A 78 -0.16 13.62 20.58
N PRO A 79 1.03 14.13 20.20
CA PRO A 79 1.90 14.78 21.18
C PRO A 79 1.04 15.77 21.96
N GLN A 80 0.86 15.48 23.25
CA GLN A 80 0.08 16.36 24.13
C GLN A 80 0.75 17.72 24.01
N ARG A 81 0.00 18.69 23.50
CA ARG A 81 0.43 20.08 23.52
C ARG A 81 0.68 20.38 24.99
N ASP A 82 1.93 20.74 25.27
CA ASP A 82 2.45 20.97 26.62
C ASP A 82 1.34 21.52 27.53
N PRO A 83 0.87 20.76 28.53
CA PRO A 83 -0.24 21.17 29.36
C PRO A 83 0.07 22.45 30.15
N ASP A 84 1.36 22.73 30.33
CA ASP A 84 1.88 23.93 30.99
C ASP A 84 2.16 25.07 29.99
N ALA A 85 2.11 24.81 28.68
CA ALA A 85 2.25 25.85 27.67
C ALA A 85 1.10 26.83 27.81
N SER A 86 1.44 28.13 27.79
CA SER A 86 0.44 29.18 27.86
C SER A 86 -0.62 28.97 26.79
N GLY A 87 -1.86 28.71 27.21
CA GLY A 87 -3.00 28.64 26.30
C GLY A 87 -3.11 29.94 25.50
N ARG A 88 -3.81 29.90 24.36
CA ARG A 88 -4.11 31.13 23.61
C ARG A 88 -4.82 32.10 24.55
N ARG A 89 -4.26 33.30 24.73
CA ARG A 89 -4.93 34.39 25.44
C ARG A 89 -6.31 34.58 24.81
N ARG A 90 -7.34 34.18 25.54
CA ARG A 90 -8.72 34.56 25.24
C ARG A 90 -8.84 36.02 25.67
N PRO A 91 -9.29 36.94 24.79
CA PRO A 91 -9.71 38.25 25.23
C PRO A 91 -10.73 38.03 26.35
N ARG A 92 -10.39 38.39 27.59
CA ARG A 92 -11.40 38.48 28.64
C ARG A 92 -12.28 39.64 28.22
N ALA A 93 -13.59 39.40 28.09
CA ALA A 93 -14.53 40.52 28.01
C ALA A 93 -14.16 41.49 29.14
N PRO A 94 -14.11 42.81 28.89
CA PRO A 94 -13.75 43.78 29.91
C PRO A 94 -14.66 43.57 31.13
N GLY A 95 -14.06 43.03 32.20
CA GLY A 95 -14.72 42.75 33.46
C GLY A 95 -14.04 43.61 34.52
N HIS A 96 -14.84 44.19 35.42
CA HIS A 96 -14.33 45.02 36.50
C HIS A 96 -13.32 44.25 37.36
N ALA A 97 -12.20 44.91 37.68
CA ALA A 97 -11.16 44.36 38.53
C ALA A 97 -11.74 44.08 39.93
N LEU A 98 -11.90 42.80 40.27
CA LEU A 98 -12.21 42.40 41.63
C LEU A 98 -10.92 42.42 42.47
N PRO A 99 -10.95 42.94 43.70
CA PRO A 99 -9.78 42.96 44.57
C PRO A 99 -9.35 41.52 44.86
N ALA A 100 -8.08 41.21 44.58
CA ALA A 100 -7.49 39.93 44.92
C ALA A 100 -7.36 39.83 46.44
N THR A 101 -7.89 38.77 47.04
CA THR A 101 -7.68 38.43 48.45
C THR A 101 -6.19 38.22 48.69
N ALA A 102 -5.58 39.08 49.52
CA ALA A 102 -4.25 38.87 50.06
C ALA A 102 -4.32 37.82 51.20
N ALA A 103 -3.30 36.97 51.26
CA ALA A 103 -3.13 35.92 52.26
C ALA A 103 -2.79 36.47 53.65
#